data_AF-A0A7R9SPH0-F1
#
_entry.id   AF-A0A7R9SPH0-F1
#
_cell.length_a   1.000
_cell.length_b   1.000
_cell.length_c   1.000
_cell.angle_alpha   90.00
_cell.angle_beta   90.00
_cell.angle_gamma   90.00
#
_symmetry.space_group_name_H-M   'P 1'
#
loop_
_entity.id
_entity.type
_entity.pdbx_description
1 polymer ?
#
loop_
_entity_poly.entity_id
_entity_poly.type
_entity_poly.pdbx_seq_one_letter_code
_entity_poly.pdbx_strand_id
1 'polypeptide(L)'
;HDKPSCPTVAPYHDEQPDFSESFLMSLAFFCQQGTEGHSDRIISRVLILTGALVGLLTLNLYTSILTSIWASQGQSLPFRNERQLLQKQSQWSLGSVKGTWVYDNLKEAPPKSIKYEIWNTFFS
;
A
#
# COMPACT_ATOMS: atom_id res chain seq x y z
N HIS A 1 30.55 -22.29 63.40
CA HIS A 1 30.90 -23.08 62.20
C HIS A 1 30.32 -22.34 60.99
N ASP A 2 31.06 -21.33 60.57
CA ASP A 2 30.77 -20.45 59.44
C ASP A 2 31.09 -21.14 58.11
N LYS A 3 30.13 -21.11 57.18
CA LYS A 3 30.09 -20.21 56.01
C LYS A 3 29.37 -20.91 54.85
N PRO A 4 28.26 -20.38 54.32
CA PRO A 4 27.64 -20.91 53.11
C PRO A 4 28.56 -20.63 51.90
N SER A 5 28.84 -21.70 51.15
CA SER A 5 29.62 -21.70 49.92
C SER A 5 28.99 -20.78 48.88
N CYS A 6 29.75 -19.82 48.36
CA CYS A 6 29.37 -19.02 47.20
C CYS A 6 28.97 -19.94 46.03
N PRO A 7 27.86 -19.68 45.33
CA PRO A 7 27.64 -20.30 44.03
C PRO A 7 28.71 -19.77 43.08
N THR A 8 29.48 -20.68 42.51
CA THR A 8 30.38 -20.44 41.39
C THR A 8 29.56 -19.82 40.27
N VAL A 9 29.68 -18.51 40.08
CA VAL A 9 29.16 -17.82 38.91
C VAL A 9 29.88 -18.43 37.72
N ALA A 10 29.14 -19.22 36.92
CA ALA A 10 29.62 -19.74 35.66
C ALA A 10 30.14 -18.55 34.82
N PRO A 11 31.28 -18.70 34.11
CA PRO A 11 31.75 -17.64 33.24
C PRO A 11 30.65 -17.36 32.22
N TYR A 12 30.19 -16.10 32.17
CA TYR A 12 29.39 -15.59 31.07
C TYR A 12 30.22 -15.77 29.80
N HIS A 13 29.95 -16.85 29.07
CA HIS A 13 30.41 -16.94 27.70
C HIS A 13 29.66 -15.86 26.93
N ASP A 14 30.41 -14.85 26.48
CA ASP A 14 29.99 -13.86 25.50
C ASP A 14 29.75 -14.64 24.19
N GLU A 15 28.65 -15.41 24.11
CA GLU A 15 28.26 -16.14 22.90
C GLU A 15 27.92 -15.10 21.85
N GLN A 16 28.87 -14.89 20.93
CA GLN A 16 28.60 -14.10 19.75
C GLN A 16 27.48 -14.81 18.97
N PRO A 17 26.42 -14.09 18.59
CA PRO A 17 25.31 -14.70 17.87
C PRO A 17 25.83 -15.29 16.56
N ASP A 18 25.49 -16.55 16.31
CA ASP A 18 25.82 -17.21 15.06
C ASP A 18 25.24 -16.42 13.88
N PHE A 19 25.86 -16.53 12.70
CA PHE A 19 25.42 -15.82 11.50
C PHE A 19 23.93 -16.07 11.21
N SER A 20 23.45 -17.30 11.42
CA SER A 20 22.05 -17.67 11.27
C SER A 20 21.13 -16.93 12.23
N GLU A 21 21.52 -16.75 13.48
CA GLU A 21 20.73 -16.03 14.48
C GLU A 21 20.68 -14.54 14.16
N SER A 22 21.81 -13.96 13.75
CA SER A 22 21.88 -12.58 13.29
C SER A 22 21.00 -12.33 12.06
N PHE A 23 20.97 -13.29 11.13
CA PHE A 23 20.10 -13.25 9.96
C PHE A 23 18.62 -13.37 10.34
N LEU A 24 18.26 -14.34 11.19
CA LEU A 24 16.88 -14.54 11.66
C LEU A 24 16.38 -13.34 12.45
N MET A 25 17.23 -12.71 13.27
CA MET A 25 16.89 -11.51 14.02
C MET A 25 16.66 -10.33 13.07
N SER A 26 17.50 -10.17 12.05
CA SER A 26 17.30 -9.16 11.00
C SER A 26 16.00 -9.38 10.22
N LEU A 27 15.68 -10.64 9.92
CA LEU A 27 14.43 -11.02 9.26
C LEU A 27 13.21 -10.76 10.16
N ALA A 28 13.29 -11.10 11.44
CA ALA A 28 12.22 -10.85 12.40
C ALA A 28 11.96 -9.34 12.57
N PHE A 29 13.01 -8.51 12.65
CA PHE A 29 12.88 -7.05 12.63
C PHE A 29 12.21 -6.55 11.34
N PHE A 30 12.59 -7.08 10.18
CA PHE A 30 11.97 -6.71 8.90
C PHE A 30 10.49 -7.09 8.87
N CYS A 31 10.13 -8.24 9.42
CA CYS A 31 8.75 -8.70 9.57
C CYS A 31 8.00 -8.07 10.76
N GLN A 32 8.61 -7.11 11.47
CA GLN A 32 8.05 -6.47 12.67
C GLN A 32 7.68 -7.46 13.80
N GLN A 33 8.34 -8.62 13.83
CA GLN A 33 8.19 -9.61 14.89
C GLN A 33 9.16 -9.23 16.02
N GLY A 34 8.61 -9.02 17.22
CA GLY A 34 9.43 -8.77 18.40
C GLY A 34 10.37 -9.94 18.68
N THR A 35 11.65 -9.67 18.93
CA THR A 35 12.63 -10.68 19.32
C THR A 35 13.22 -10.35 20.67
N GLU A 36 13.41 -11.37 21.51
CA GLU A 36 14.06 -11.26 22.80
C GLU A 36 15.57 -11.45 22.62
N GLY A 37 16.25 -10.45 22.07
CA GLY A 37 17.70 -10.44 21.96
C GLY A 37 18.28 -9.13 22.50
N HIS A 38 19.08 -9.21 23.57
CA HIS A 38 19.75 -8.06 24.16
C HIS A 38 21.25 -8.16 23.91
N SER A 39 21.85 -7.12 23.33
CA SER A 39 23.30 -7.00 23.24
C SER A 39 23.77 -5.94 24.22
N ASP A 40 24.73 -6.26 25.08
CA ASP A 40 25.30 -5.30 26.04
C ASP A 40 26.29 -4.32 25.40
N ARG A 41 26.77 -4.63 24.19
CA ARG A 41 27.69 -3.76 23.44
C ARG A 41 26.94 -2.64 22.71
N ILE A 42 27.33 -1.38 22.99
CA ILE A 42 26.74 -0.17 22.38
C ILE A 42 26.86 -0.19 20.85
N ILE A 43 28.02 -0.59 20.33
CA ILE A 43 28.27 -0.66 18.87
C ILE A 43 27.26 -1.56 18.18
N SER A 44 26.99 -2.74 18.75
CA SER A 44 26.00 -3.68 18.21
C SER A 44 24.59 -3.08 18.23
N ARG A 45 24.21 -2.36 19.29
CA ARG A 45 22.90 -1.68 19.36
C ARG A 45 22.74 -0.63 18.25
N VAL A 46 23.79 0.16 17.99
CA VAL A 46 23.78 1.17 16.92
C VAL A 46 23.65 0.52 15.54
N LEU A 47 24.35 -0.58 15.31
CA LEU A 47 24.25 -1.33 14.05
C LEU A 47 22.85 -1.93 13.86
N ILE A 48 22.28 -2.56 14.89
CA ILE A 48 20.92 -3.10 14.86
C ILE A 48 19.91 -1.98 14.61
N LEU A 49 20.02 -0.84 15.29
CA LEU A 49 19.13 0.31 15.10
C LEU A 49 19.22 0.86 13.67
N THR A 50 20.43 0.97 13.12
CA THR A 50 20.64 1.45 11.76
C THR A 50 20.04 0.48 10.73
N GLY A 51 20.27 -0.82 10.92
CA GLY A 51 19.65 -1.86 10.09
C GLY A 51 18.12 -1.84 10.17
N ALA A 52 17.56 -1.67 11.37
CA ALA A 52 16.12 -1.55 11.58
C ALA A 52 15.54 -0.31 10.90
N LEU A 53 16.21 0.84 10.96
CA LEU A 53 15.78 2.07 10.27
C LEU A 53 15.80 1.91 8.75
N VAL A 54 16.86 1.32 8.20
CA VAL A 54 16.95 1.04 6.76
C VAL A 54 15.85 0.07 6.35
N GLY A 55 15.66 -1.04 7.09
CA GLY A 55 14.59 -2.01 6.83
C GLY A 55 13.20 -1.38 6.88
N LEU A 56 12.94 -0.52 7.86
CA LEU A 56 11.67 0.21 8.00
C LEU A 56 11.44 1.16 6.82
N LEU A 57 12.46 1.90 6.39
CA LEU A 57 12.38 2.79 5.23
C LEU A 57 12.11 1.99 3.94
N THR A 58 12.82 0.89 3.72
CA THR A 58 12.63 0.02 2.57
C THR A 58 11.21 -0.57 2.54
N LEU A 59 10.71 -1.05 3.68
CA LEU A 59 9.35 -1.60 3.79
C LEU A 59 8.28 -0.55 3.46
N ASN A 60 8.44 0.67 3.99
CA ASN A 60 7.52 1.77 3.71
C ASN A 60 7.54 2.18 2.24
N LEU A 61 8.73 2.30 1.64
CA LEU A 61 8.86 2.58 0.21
C LEU A 61 8.21 1.50 -0.65
N TYR A 62 8.46 0.22 -0.35
CA TYR A 62 7.86 -0.90 -1.05
C TYR A 62 6.33 -0.87 -0.95
N THR A 63 5.80 -0.65 0.25
CA THR A 63 4.35 -0.56 0.50
C THR A 63 3.75 0.63 -0.25
N SER A 64 4.41 1.79 -0.25
CA SER A 64 3.96 2.96 -1.00
C SER A 64 3.95 2.75 -2.52
N ILE A 65 4.92 2.02 -3.05
CA ILE A 65 4.95 1.67 -4.48
C ILE A 65 3.80 0.73 -4.80
N LEU A 66 3.57 -0.29 -3.98
CA LEU A 66 2.44 -1.19 -4.14
C LEU A 66 1.12 -0.42 -4.13
N THR A 67 0.85 0.39 -3.10
CA THR A 67 -0.40 1.14 -3.02
C THR A 67 -0.57 2.10 -4.20
N SER A 68 0.51 2.73 -4.69
CA SER A 68 0.48 3.55 -5.89
C SER A 68 0.09 2.76 -7.15
N ILE A 69 0.68 1.57 -7.35
CA ILE A 69 0.33 0.68 -8.46
C ILE A 69 -1.14 0.27 -8.36
N TRP A 70 -1.58 -0.18 -7.19
CA TRP A 70 -2.98 -0.58 -6.96
C TRP A 70 -3.96 0.58 -7.19
N ALA A 71 -3.63 1.78 -6.70
CA ALA A 71 -4.43 2.98 -6.93
C ALA A 71 -4.51 3.34 -8.42
N SER A 72 -3.40 3.20 -9.16
CA SER A 72 -3.37 3.48 -10.60
C SER A 72 -4.23 2.49 -11.41
N GLN A 73 -4.26 1.22 -11.00
CA GLN A 73 -5.11 0.21 -11.64
C GLN A 73 -6.59 0.43 -11.34
N GLY A 74 -6.93 0.93 -10.14
CA GLY A 74 -8.31 1.24 -9.76
C GLY A 74 -8.89 2.51 -10.39
N GLN A 75 -8.08 3.38 -10.99
CA GLN A 75 -8.50 4.70 -11.48
C GLN A 75 -8.75 4.79 -13.00
N SER A 76 -8.87 3.67 -13.72
CA SER A 76 -9.32 3.75 -15.11
C SER A 76 -10.80 4.15 -15.15
N LEU A 77 -11.08 5.40 -15.49
CA LEU A 77 -12.44 5.87 -15.77
C LEU A 77 -13.08 4.95 -16.83
N PRO A 78 -14.33 4.48 -16.64
CA PRO A 78 -14.97 3.52 -17.54
C PRO A 78 -15.09 4.05 -18.99
N PHE A 79 -15.07 5.37 -19.14
CA PHE A 79 -14.99 6.11 -20.39
C PHE A 79 -14.28 7.46 -20.14
N ARG A 80 -13.43 7.89 -21.07
CA ARG A 80 -12.78 9.22 -21.07
C ARG A 80 -13.60 10.27 -21.81
N ASN A 81 -14.35 9.84 -22.84
CA ASN A 81 -15.05 10.72 -23.77
C ASN A 81 -16.48 10.21 -24.05
N GLU A 82 -17.34 11.13 -24.46
CA GLU A 82 -18.73 10.88 -24.91
C GLU A 82 -18.85 9.76 -25.96
N ARG A 83 -17.88 9.64 -26.87
CA ARG A 83 -17.86 8.55 -27.87
C ARG A 83 -17.66 7.17 -27.25
N GLN A 84 -16.87 7.06 -26.18
CA GLN A 84 -16.67 5.79 -25.48
C GLN A 84 -17.89 5.41 -24.65
N LEU A 85 -18.65 6.40 -24.16
CA LEU A 85 -19.94 6.18 -23.52
C LEU A 85 -20.95 5.57 -24.51
N LEU A 86 -21.04 6.12 -25.72
CA LEU A 86 -21.87 5.57 -26.80
C LEU A 86 -21.46 4.12 -27.17
N GLN A 87 -20.15 3.86 -27.25
CA GLN A 87 -19.66 2.51 -27.57
C GLN A 87 -19.95 1.47 -26.48
N LYS A 88 -20.05 1.89 -25.21
CA LYS A 88 -20.33 1.02 -24.05
C LYS A 88 -21.76 1.16 -23.53
N GLN A 89 -22.71 1.61 -24.36
CA GLN A 89 -24.12 1.83 -23.97
C GLN A 89 -24.81 0.61 -23.35
N SER A 90 -24.37 -0.62 -23.65
CA SER A 90 -24.94 -1.84 -23.09
C SER A 90 -24.58 -2.06 -21.62
N GLN A 91 -23.54 -1.39 -21.11
CA GLN A 91 -23.03 -1.58 -19.76
C GLN A 91 -23.36 -0.40 -18.82
N TRP A 92 -23.74 0.75 -19.37
CA TRP A 92 -23.90 1.99 -18.60
C TRP A 92 -25.15 2.73 -19.05
N SER A 93 -25.96 3.21 -18.11
CA SER A 93 -27.10 4.08 -18.38
C SER A 93 -26.75 5.53 -18.09
N LEU A 94 -27.05 6.44 -19.02
CA LEU A 94 -26.96 7.88 -18.79
C LEU A 94 -28.33 8.42 -18.41
N GLY A 95 -28.39 9.23 -17.35
CA GLY A 95 -29.60 9.92 -16.91
C GLY A 95 -29.35 11.42 -16.79
N SER A 96 -30.40 12.21 -17.02
CA SER A 96 -30.39 13.67 -16.85
C SER A 96 -31.68 14.09 -16.16
N VAL A 97 -31.59 15.11 -15.31
CA VAL A 97 -32.72 15.61 -14.55
C VAL A 97 -33.55 16.53 -15.44
N LYS A 98 -34.84 16.22 -15.58
CA LYS A 98 -35.80 17.02 -16.36
C LYS A 98 -35.85 18.45 -15.84
N GLY A 99 -35.86 19.43 -16.75
CA GLY A 99 -35.89 20.86 -16.41
C GLY A 99 -34.53 21.46 -16.06
N THR A 100 -33.44 20.71 -16.21
CA THR A 100 -32.08 21.29 -16.16
C THR A 100 -31.63 21.75 -17.54
N TRP A 101 -30.78 22.77 -17.58
CA TRP A 101 -30.18 23.24 -18.84
C TRP A 101 -29.49 22.12 -19.63
N VAL A 102 -28.89 21.13 -18.95
CA VAL A 102 -28.25 19.98 -19.62
C VAL A 102 -29.27 19.12 -20.36
N TYR A 103 -30.44 18.89 -19.77
CA TYR A 103 -31.54 18.16 -20.40
C TYR A 103 -32.02 18.88 -21.66
N ASP A 104 -32.24 20.20 -21.57
CA ASP A 104 -32.68 21.00 -22.71
C ASP A 104 -31.61 21.07 -23.81
N ASN A 105 -30.33 21.20 -23.43
CA ASN A 105 -29.21 21.24 -24.37
C ASN A 105 -28.99 19.91 -25.11
N LEU A 106 -29.27 18.77 -24.48
CA LEU A 106 -29.21 17.46 -25.12
C LEU A 106 -30.42 17.23 -26.04
N LYS A 107 -31.61 17.66 -25.62
CA LYS A 107 -32.85 17.54 -26.39
C LYS A 107 -32.84 18.41 -27.66
N GLU A 108 -32.28 19.62 -27.58
CA GLU A 108 -32.23 20.59 -28.68
C GLU A 108 -30.97 20.48 -29.54
N ALA A 109 -30.17 19.42 -29.34
CA ALA A 109 -28.91 19.24 -30.06
C ALA A 109 -29.15 19.06 -31.58
N PRO A 110 -28.34 19.69 -32.44
CA PRO A 110 -28.52 19.60 -33.89
C PRO A 110 -28.30 18.16 -34.38
N PRO A 111 -29.04 17.73 -35.43
CA PRO A 111 -28.88 16.40 -36.01
C PRO A 111 -27.45 16.25 -36.55
N LYS A 112 -26.82 15.10 -36.25
CA LYS A 112 -25.39 14.77 -36.47
C LYS A 112 -24.40 15.26 -35.41
N SER A 113 -24.85 15.86 -34.31
CA SER A 113 -23.98 16.10 -33.15
C SER A 113 -23.90 14.87 -32.24
N ILE A 114 -22.78 14.70 -31.54
CA ILE A 114 -22.60 13.61 -30.55
C ILE A 114 -23.68 13.68 -29.47
N LYS A 115 -24.08 14.90 -29.08
CA LYS A 115 -25.18 15.15 -28.12
C LYS A 115 -26.52 14.61 -28.60
N TYR A 116 -26.82 14.76 -29.89
CA TYR A 116 -28.02 14.21 -30.50
C TYR A 116 -27.99 12.67 -30.49
N GLU A 117 -26.84 12.06 -30.80
CA GLU A 117 -26.67 10.61 -30.72
C GLU A 117 -26.84 10.08 -29.28
N ILE A 118 -26.31 10.80 -28.29
CA ILE A 118 -26.51 10.49 -26.86
C ILE A 118 -27.99 10.57 -26.49
N TRP A 119 -28.69 11.62 -26.91
CA TRP A 119 -30.11 11.78 -26.64
C TRP A 119 -30.92 10.59 -27.20
N ASN A 120 -30.68 10.25 -28.47
CA ASN A 120 -31.39 9.17 -29.14
C ASN A 120 -31.07 7.78 -28.58
N THR A 121 -29.88 7.61 -28.00
CA THR A 121 -29.41 6.33 -27.48
C THR A 121 -29.88 6.06 -26.05
N PHE A 122 -29.89 7.09 -25.20
CA PHE A 122 -30.12 6.92 -23.76
C PHE A 122 -31.48 7.45 -23.28
N PHE A 123 -32.15 8.32 -24.05
CA PHE A 123 -33.36 9.03 -23.63
C PHE A 123 -34.56 8.88 -24.57
N SER A 124 -34.37 8.26 -25.74
CA SER A 124 -35.47 7.86 -26.64
C SER A 124 -36.05 6.51 -26.25
#